data_AF-A0A8T3BJQ1-F1
#
_entry.id   AF-A0A8T3BJQ1-F1
#
_cell.length_a   1.000
_cell.length_b   1.000
_cell.length_c   1.000
_cell.angle_alpha   90.00
_cell.angle_beta   90.00
_cell.angle_gamma   90.00
#
_symmetry.space_group_name_H-M   'P 1'
#
loop_
_entity.id
_entity.type
_entity.pdbx_description
1 polymer ?
#
loop_
_entity_poly.entity_id
_entity_poly.type
_entity_poly.pdbx_seq_one_letter_code
_entity_poly.pdbx_strand_id
1 'polypeptide(L)'
;MSIQSSFAGVALPLPVAVLPLRRSVSLIRAKVEPSEKTVEIMRKFSEQYARRSETYFCVDKGVTSVVIKGLADHKETFGAPLCPCRHYDDKAAEAAQGFWNCPCVPMRERT
;
A
#
# COMPACT_ATOMS: atom_id res chain seq x y z
N MET A 1 -3.91 -3.15 86.95
CA MET A 1 -2.53 -3.68 86.82
C MET A 1 -2.14 -3.56 85.36
N SER A 2 -1.05 -2.85 85.12
CA SER A 2 -0.52 -2.41 83.84
C SER A 2 -0.14 -3.55 82.92
N ILE A 3 -0.35 -3.39 81.62
CA ILE A 3 0.58 -3.87 80.61
C ILE A 3 0.44 -3.03 79.34
N GLN A 4 1.42 -2.15 79.15
CA GLN A 4 1.74 -1.53 77.88
C GLN A 4 2.28 -2.62 76.94
N SER A 5 1.88 -2.60 75.67
CA SER A 5 2.68 -3.22 74.61
C SER A 5 2.71 -2.29 73.40
N SER A 6 3.84 -1.58 73.31
CA SER A 6 4.29 -0.86 72.13
C SER A 6 4.41 -1.80 70.94
N PHE A 7 3.81 -1.43 69.81
CA PHE A 7 4.15 -2.01 68.52
C PHE A 7 4.67 -0.89 67.61
N ALA A 8 5.99 -0.89 67.42
CA ALA A 8 6.67 -0.12 66.40
C ALA A 8 6.42 -0.78 65.03
N GLY A 9 5.57 -0.16 64.21
CA GLY A 9 5.33 -0.56 62.82
C GLY A 9 6.26 0.22 61.89
N VAL A 10 7.33 -0.46 61.43
CA VAL A 10 8.31 0.04 60.46
C VAL A 10 7.61 0.29 59.11
N ALA A 11 7.67 1.52 58.60
CA ALA A 11 7.23 1.84 57.25
C ALA A 11 8.23 1.26 56.23
N LEU A 12 7.86 0.17 55.57
CA LEU A 12 8.59 -0.31 54.39
C LEU A 12 8.20 0.54 53.17
N PRO A 13 9.15 1.14 52.43
CA PRO A 13 8.84 1.80 51.18
C PRO A 13 8.56 0.74 50.11
N LEU A 14 7.34 0.75 49.55
CA LEU A 14 7.03 -0.03 48.34
C LEU A 14 7.89 0.49 47.18
N PRO A 15 8.60 -0.38 46.43
CA PRO A 15 9.22 0.03 45.19
C PRO A 15 8.13 0.28 44.15
N VAL A 16 7.93 1.54 43.79
CA VAL A 16 7.09 1.92 42.64
C VAL A 16 7.80 1.43 41.39
N ALA A 17 7.34 0.30 40.85
CA ALA A 17 7.80 -0.19 39.56
C ALA A 17 7.36 0.79 38.47
N VAL A 18 8.26 1.68 38.06
CA VAL A 18 8.06 2.55 36.90
C VAL A 18 8.24 1.66 35.66
N LEU A 19 7.13 1.09 35.16
CA LEU A 19 7.15 0.41 33.86
C LEU A 19 7.48 1.47 32.79
N PRO A 20 8.53 1.28 31.96
CA PRO A 20 8.74 2.16 30.83
C PRO A 20 7.56 1.99 29.88
N LEU A 21 6.86 3.10 29.61
CA LEU A 21 5.83 3.17 28.58
C LEU A 21 6.49 2.83 27.24
N ARG A 22 6.35 1.57 26.81
CA ARG A 22 6.79 1.09 25.50
C ARG A 22 6.05 1.90 24.46
N ARG A 23 6.75 2.86 23.85
CA ARG A 23 6.26 3.62 22.70
C ARG A 23 5.97 2.62 21.58
N SER A 24 4.69 2.42 21.29
CA SER A 24 4.24 1.58 20.18
C SER A 24 4.76 2.20 18.89
N VAL A 25 5.81 1.62 18.31
CA VAL A 25 6.23 1.95 16.94
C VAL A 25 5.25 1.22 16.05
N SER A 26 4.29 1.96 15.48
CA SER A 26 3.46 1.44 14.40
C SER A 26 4.38 0.93 13.29
N LEU A 27 4.39 -0.38 13.09
CA LEU A 27 5.09 -1.02 11.97
C LEU A 27 4.47 -0.46 10.69
N ILE A 28 5.19 0.42 9.99
CA ILE A 28 4.80 0.85 8.64
C ILE A 28 4.79 -0.41 7.78
N ARG A 29 3.59 -0.88 7.43
CA ARG A 29 3.40 -2.03 6.55
C ARG A 29 4.00 -1.65 5.20
N ALA A 30 5.16 -2.22 4.88
CA ALA A 30 5.79 -2.05 3.58
C ALA A 30 4.77 -2.44 2.50
N LYS A 31 4.48 -1.51 1.59
CA LYS A 31 3.70 -1.81 0.39
C LYS A 31 4.53 -2.83 -0.40
N VAL A 32 3.94 -3.99 -0.70
CA VAL A 32 4.60 -4.99 -1.54
C VAL A 32 4.82 -4.36 -2.90
N GLU A 33 6.08 -4.24 -3.28
CA GLU A 33 6.51 -3.77 -4.58
C GLU A 33 6.22 -4.87 -5.62
N PRO A 34 5.79 -4.51 -6.84
CA PRO A 34 5.48 -5.50 -7.86
C PRO A 34 6.77 -6.16 -8.32
N SER A 35 6.69 -7.41 -8.79
CA SER A 35 7.87 -8.07 -9.34
C SER A 35 8.41 -7.32 -10.56
N GLU A 36 9.74 -7.27 -10.69
CA GLU A 36 10.41 -6.63 -11.84
C GLU A 36 9.95 -7.24 -13.17
N LYS A 37 9.64 -8.54 -13.16
CA LYS A 37 9.08 -9.26 -14.31
C LYS A 37 7.74 -8.66 -14.75
N THR A 38 6.82 -8.39 -13.82
CA THR A 38 5.51 -7.82 -14.17
C THR A 38 5.63 -6.36 -14.60
N VAL A 39 6.53 -5.59 -13.96
CA VAL A 39 6.84 -4.23 -14.38
C VAL A 39 7.35 -4.21 -15.83
N GLU A 40 8.25 -5.11 -16.17
CA GLU A 40 8.80 -5.23 -17.53
C GLU A 40 7.73 -5.64 -18.55
N ILE A 41 6.82 -6.54 -18.18
CA ILE A 41 5.66 -6.89 -19.01
C ILE A 41 4.80 -5.65 -19.28
N MET A 42 4.49 -4.88 -18.24
CA MET A 42 3.66 -3.67 -18.37
C MET A 42 4.38 -2.55 -19.14
N ARG A 43 5.71 -2.46 -19.03
CA ARG A 43 6.53 -1.54 -19.84
C ARG A 43 6.43 -1.87 -21.33
N LYS A 44 6.69 -3.14 -21.69
CA LYS A 44 6.60 -3.60 -23.10
C LYS A 44 5.20 -3.43 -23.66
N PHE A 45 4.17 -3.75 -22.87
CA PHE A 45 2.77 -3.51 -23.22
C PHE A 45 2.53 -2.02 -23.53
N SER A 46 2.99 -1.13 -22.66
CA SER A 46 2.78 0.32 -22.82
C SER A 46 3.46 0.85 -24.07
N GLU A 47 4.68 0.41 -24.36
CA GLU A 47 5.43 0.81 -25.56
C GLU A 47 4.83 0.26 -26.85
N GLN A 48 4.34 -0.96 -26.82
CA GLN A 48 3.66 -1.55 -27.98
C GLN A 48 2.32 -0.87 -28.23
N TYR A 49 1.56 -0.59 -27.17
CA TYR A 49 0.27 0.09 -27.30
C TYR A 49 0.46 1.51 -27.82
N ALA A 50 1.41 2.27 -27.26
CA ALA A 50 1.73 3.62 -27.70
C ALA A 50 2.05 3.69 -29.21
N ARG A 51 2.85 2.75 -29.71
CA ARG A 51 3.15 2.62 -31.15
C ARG A 51 1.91 2.29 -31.98
N ARG A 52 1.04 1.40 -31.50
CA ARG A 52 -0.16 0.96 -32.22
C ARG A 52 -1.25 2.04 -32.28
N SER A 53 -1.39 2.83 -31.21
CA SER A 53 -2.38 3.91 -31.13
C SER A 53 -1.82 5.28 -31.49
N GLU A 54 -0.61 5.35 -32.05
CA GLU A 54 0.06 6.61 -32.45
C GLU A 54 0.09 7.67 -31.32
N THR A 55 0.15 7.22 -30.08
CA THR A 55 0.16 8.07 -28.89
C THR A 55 1.56 8.13 -28.28
N TYR A 56 1.81 9.19 -27.53
CA TYR A 56 3.12 9.47 -26.94
C TYR A 56 3.06 9.43 -25.42
N PHE A 57 4.17 9.07 -24.78
CA PHE A 57 4.29 9.19 -23.34
C PHE A 57 4.41 10.65 -22.91
N CYS A 58 4.12 10.90 -21.63
CA CYS A 58 4.34 12.21 -21.03
C CYS A 58 5.82 12.61 -21.13
N VAL A 59 6.08 13.91 -21.25
CA VAL A 59 7.44 14.48 -21.22
C VAL A 59 8.17 14.14 -19.91
N ASP A 60 7.43 14.06 -18.82
CA ASP A 60 7.93 13.56 -17.54
C ASP A 60 7.85 12.03 -17.50
N LYS A 61 9.04 11.41 -17.56
CA LYS A 61 9.18 9.95 -17.49
C LYS A 61 8.79 9.40 -16.12
N GLY A 62 8.88 10.20 -15.05
CA GLY A 62 8.44 9.80 -13.71
C GLY A 62 6.96 9.45 -13.66
N VAL A 63 6.11 10.24 -14.34
CA VAL A 63 4.67 9.94 -14.48
C VAL A 63 4.46 8.59 -15.15
N THR A 64 5.17 8.34 -16.26
CA THR A 64 5.08 7.09 -17.00
C THR A 64 5.50 5.90 -16.14
N SER A 65 6.60 6.02 -15.39
CA SER A 65 7.09 4.98 -14.49
C SER A 65 6.12 4.65 -13.37
N VAL A 66 5.52 5.66 -12.72
CA VAL A 66 4.54 5.47 -11.63
C VAL A 66 3.29 4.76 -12.14
N VAL A 67 2.80 5.12 -13.33
CA VAL A 67 1.62 4.48 -13.93
C VAL A 67 1.91 3.02 -14.29
N ILE A 68 3.05 2.73 -14.94
CA ILE A 68 3.45 1.36 -15.29
C ILE A 68 3.56 0.49 -14.02
N LYS A 69 4.17 1.02 -12.96
CA LYS A 69 4.29 0.31 -11.69
C LYS A 69 2.93 0.04 -11.05
N GLY A 70 2.04 1.03 -11.01
CA GLY A 70 0.68 0.84 -10.49
C GLY A 70 -0.14 -0.17 -11.30
N LEU A 71 0.03 -0.21 -12.62
CA LEU A 71 -0.58 -1.23 -13.48
C LEU A 71 -0.03 -2.63 -13.17
N ALA A 72 1.28 -2.75 -12.91
CA ALA A 72 1.90 -4.00 -12.51
C ALA A 72 1.39 -4.48 -11.13
N ASP A 73 1.32 -3.58 -10.13
CA ASP A 73 0.75 -3.88 -8.81
C ASP A 73 -0.65 -4.47 -8.92
N HIS A 74 -1.52 -3.82 -9.69
CA HIS A 74 -2.90 -4.27 -9.88
C HIS A 74 -2.99 -5.59 -10.65
N LYS A 75 -2.09 -5.82 -11.61
CA LYS A 75 -2.01 -7.09 -12.33
C LYS A 75 -1.64 -8.25 -11.41
N GLU A 76 -0.73 -8.07 -10.46
CA GLU A 76 -0.37 -9.11 -9.49
C GLU A 76 -1.46 -9.31 -8.43
N THR A 77 -2.10 -8.22 -8.00
CA THR A 77 -3.09 -8.27 -6.91
C THR A 77 -4.46 -8.78 -7.37
N PHE A 78 -4.94 -8.31 -8.53
CA PHE A 78 -6.30 -8.56 -9.03
C PHE A 78 -6.32 -9.43 -10.30
N GLY A 79 -5.15 -9.83 -10.81
CA GLY A 79 -5.01 -10.59 -12.06
C GLY A 79 -5.13 -9.75 -13.35
N ALA A 80 -5.60 -8.50 -13.25
CA ALA A 80 -5.77 -7.59 -14.38
C ALA A 80 -5.14 -6.21 -14.12
N PRO A 81 -4.61 -5.54 -15.16
CA PRO A 81 -3.94 -4.25 -15.02
C PRO A 81 -4.97 -3.10 -14.89
N LEU A 82 -5.68 -3.06 -13.77
CA LEU A 82 -6.69 -2.04 -13.47
C LEU A 82 -6.06 -0.64 -13.43
N CYS A 83 -6.71 0.39 -13.98
CA CYS A 83 -6.14 1.74 -14.07
C CYS A 83 -5.78 2.30 -12.67
N PRO A 84 -4.50 2.67 -12.41
CA PRO A 84 -4.05 3.09 -11.07
C PRO A 84 -4.41 4.54 -10.72
N CYS A 85 -4.82 5.34 -11.71
CA CYS A 85 -5.13 6.76 -11.54
C CYS A 85 -6.59 7.04 -11.12
N ARG A 86 -7.35 5.99 -10.77
CA ARG A 86 -8.74 6.11 -10.33
C ARG A 86 -8.93 5.54 -8.93
N HIS A 87 -9.91 6.10 -8.24
CA HIS A 87 -10.49 5.49 -7.04
C HIS A 87 -11.60 4.52 -7.45
N TYR A 88 -11.73 3.43 -6.70
CA TYR A 88 -12.75 2.41 -6.88
C TYR A 88 -13.26 1.99 -5.51
N ASP A 89 -14.57 1.77 -5.39
CA ASP A 89 -15.17 1.22 -4.17
C ASP A 89 -14.82 -0.26 -4.01
N ASP A 90 -14.91 -1.03 -5.10
CA ASP A 90 -14.48 -2.43 -5.17
C ASP A 90 -13.57 -2.68 -6.38
N LYS A 91 -12.25 -2.72 -6.12
CA LYS A 91 -11.25 -2.98 -7.16
C LYS A 91 -11.37 -4.38 -7.78
N ALA A 92 -11.79 -5.38 -7.02
CA ALA A 92 -11.86 -6.76 -7.52
C ALA A 92 -13.04 -6.92 -8.49
N ALA A 93 -14.20 -6.34 -8.15
CA ALA A 93 -15.35 -6.30 -9.03
C ALA A 93 -15.04 -5.55 -10.34
N GLU A 94 -14.38 -4.40 -10.25
CA GLU A 94 -14.00 -3.60 -11.43
C GLU A 94 -12.96 -4.29 -12.32
N ALA A 95 -11.99 -4.98 -11.71
CA ALA A 95 -11.03 -5.78 -12.44
C ALA A 95 -11.69 -6.95 -13.17
N ALA A 96 -12.73 -7.56 -12.59
CA ALA A 96 -13.52 -8.62 -13.23
C ALA A 96 -14.42 -8.08 -14.36
N GLN A 97 -15.04 -6.91 -14.19
CA GLN A 97 -15.86 -6.27 -15.22
C GLN A 97 -15.02 -5.79 -16.42
N GLY A 98 -13.82 -5.29 -16.16
CA GLY A 98 -12.82 -4.99 -17.18
C GLY A 98 -13.01 -3.69 -17.95
N PHE A 99 -13.98 -2.84 -17.58
CA PHE A 99 -14.15 -1.52 -18.17
C PHE A 99 -12.88 -0.66 -18.01
N TRP A 100 -12.28 -0.71 -16.81
CA TRP A 100 -11.09 0.06 -16.42
C TRP A 100 -9.77 -0.72 -16.50
N ASN A 101 -9.79 -1.95 -17.02
CA ASN A 101 -8.56 -2.71 -17.27
C ASN A 101 -7.81 -2.08 -18.44
N CYS A 102 -6.52 -1.78 -18.24
CA CYS A 102 -5.68 -1.15 -19.24
C CYS A 102 -5.48 -2.09 -20.46
N PRO A 103 -5.72 -1.62 -21.70
CA PRO A 103 -6.16 -0.28 -22.09
C PRO A 103 -7.66 -0.11 -21.85
N CYS A 104 -8.09 0.87 -21.05
CA CYS A 104 -9.50 1.02 -20.63
C CYS A 104 -10.43 1.39 -21.80
N VAL A 105 -11.74 1.23 -21.62
CA VAL A 105 -12.75 1.55 -22.65
C VAL A 105 -12.53 2.93 -23.30
N PRO A 106 -12.37 4.04 -22.53
CA PRO A 106 -12.10 5.35 -23.13
C PRO A 106 -10.85 5.40 -24.02
N MET A 107 -9.78 4.71 -23.63
CA MET A 107 -8.52 4.64 -24.39
C MET A 107 -8.64 3.80 -25.67
N ARG A 108 -9.65 2.93 -25.77
CA ARG A 108 -9.88 2.12 -26.98
C ARG A 108 -10.80 2.82 -27.97
N GLU A 109 -11.71 3.65 -27.49
CA GLU A 109 -12.80 4.21 -28.29
C GLU A 109 -12.58 5.67 -28.70
N ARG A 110 -11.68 6.41 -28.03
CA ARG A 110 -11.59 7.88 -28.16
C ARG A 110 -10.17 8.41 -28.30
N THR A 111 -9.22 7.57 -28.71
CA THR A 111 -7.80 7.95 -28.87
C THR A 111 -7.42 8.04 -30.33
#